data_AF-A0A4P2QHS3-F1
#
_entry.id   AF-A0A4P2QHS3-F1
#
_cell.length_a   1.000
_cell.length_b   1.000
_cell.length_c   1.000
_cell.angle_alpha   90.00
_cell.angle_beta   90.00
_cell.angle_gamma   90.00
#
_symmetry.space_group_name_H-M   'P 1'
#
loop_
_entity.id
_entity.type
_entity.pdbx_description
1 polymer ?
#
loop_
_entity_poly.entity_id
_entity_poly.type
_entity_poly.pdbx_seq_one_letter_code
_entity_poly.pdbx_strand_id
1 'polypeptide(L)'
;MGTLVCTIEMDKAAGLTVTVKNADANITQTLTMDGTKIEIKVAGEGATSIITQEAAKVTITCKQLEVKAEETIHLSSGKASTYESGDALAVKSAKDMTLKSDANVSVSGQKVAAEGQSEVNLTGASQNTLALASAGATLSAGAKLKLGPAQASMSGAQVEVKADGMMSLESSGVATLKGSLTNVQGSLVNLG
;
A
#
# COMPACT_ATOMS: atom_id res chain seq x y z
N MET A 1 1.89 2.63 51.00
CA MET A 1 1.00 1.78 50.18
C MET A 1 -0.27 2.58 49.96
N GLY A 2 -0.61 2.94 48.73
CA GLY A 2 -1.90 3.58 48.42
C GLY A 2 -3.05 2.58 48.54
N THR A 3 -4.24 3.04 48.93
CA THR A 3 -5.42 2.17 49.07
C THR A 3 -6.20 2.15 47.76
N LEU A 4 -6.49 0.95 47.26
CA LEU A 4 -7.42 0.75 46.15
C LEU A 4 -8.83 0.54 46.69
N VAL A 5 -9.81 1.24 46.12
CA VAL A 5 -11.22 1.07 46.46
C VAL A 5 -11.89 0.27 45.36
N CYS A 6 -12.44 -0.90 45.72
CA CYS A 6 -13.25 -1.73 44.84
C CYS A 6 -14.74 -1.54 45.17
N THR A 7 -15.56 -1.37 44.14
CA THR A 7 -17.02 -1.30 44.24
C THR A 7 -17.62 -2.27 43.23
N ILE A 8 -18.51 -3.14 43.71
CA ILE A 8 -19.27 -4.06 42.89
C ILE A 8 -20.74 -3.67 43.01
N GLU A 9 -21.35 -3.33 41.89
CA GLU A 9 -22.76 -2.98 41.80
C GLU A 9 -23.47 -3.96 40.88
N MET A 10 -24.61 -4.47 41.33
CA MET A 10 -25.46 -5.35 40.57
C MET A 10 -26.86 -4.76 40.55
N ASP A 11 -27.28 -4.31 39.37
CA ASP A 11 -28.58 -3.71 39.12
C ASP A 11 -29.36 -4.55 38.11
N LYS A 12 -30.69 -4.60 38.27
CA LYS A 12 -31.54 -5.40 37.38
C LYS A 12 -31.63 -4.83 35.97
N ALA A 13 -31.45 -3.52 35.80
CA ALA A 13 -31.53 -2.85 34.50
C ALA A 13 -30.15 -2.62 33.88
N ALA A 14 -29.16 -2.22 34.67
CA ALA A 14 -27.80 -1.90 34.22
C ALA A 14 -26.82 -3.10 34.27
N GLY A 15 -27.23 -4.22 34.87
CA GLY A 15 -26.42 -5.43 34.98
C GLY A 15 -25.32 -5.32 36.04
N LEU A 16 -24.14 -5.86 35.74
CA LEU A 16 -22.99 -5.88 36.66
C LEU A 16 -22.00 -4.78 36.30
N THR A 17 -21.62 -3.96 37.28
CA THR A 17 -20.50 -3.02 37.19
C THR A 17 -19.48 -3.29 38.29
N VAL A 18 -18.21 -3.42 37.91
CA VAL A 18 -17.07 -3.51 38.82
C VAL A 18 -16.18 -2.30 38.59
N THR A 19 -15.94 -1.51 39.63
CA THR A 19 -15.09 -0.31 39.59
C THR A 19 -13.93 -0.44 40.57
N VAL A 20 -12.71 -0.16 40.12
CA VAL A 20 -11.52 -0.04 40.96
C VAL A 20 -10.96 1.38 40.82
N LYS A 21 -10.95 2.12 41.93
CA LYS A 21 -10.42 3.49 41.99
C LYS A 21 -9.08 3.53 42.72
N ASN A 22 -8.07 4.08 42.06
CA ASN A 22 -6.81 4.49 42.64
C ASN A 22 -6.81 6.03 42.70
N ALA A 23 -7.19 6.59 43.85
CA ALA A 23 -7.27 8.03 44.03
C ALA A 23 -5.89 8.71 43.92
N ASP A 24 -4.85 8.07 44.46
CA ASP A 24 -3.49 8.62 44.48
C ASP A 24 -2.91 8.82 43.07
N ALA A 25 -3.25 7.92 42.14
CA ALA A 25 -2.79 7.98 40.75
C ALA A 25 -3.81 8.59 39.78
N ASN A 26 -4.98 9.05 40.26
CA ASN A 26 -6.10 9.50 39.43
C ASN A 26 -6.51 8.47 38.35
N ILE A 27 -6.53 7.17 38.70
CA ILE A 27 -6.92 6.09 37.78
C ILE A 27 -8.23 5.45 38.25
N THR A 28 -9.16 5.26 37.32
CA THR A 28 -10.39 4.47 37.51
C THR A 28 -10.48 3.39 36.44
N GLN A 29 -10.66 2.15 36.87
CA GLN A 29 -10.88 1.01 35.99
C GLN A 29 -12.32 0.52 36.19
N THR A 30 -13.02 0.24 35.10
CA THR A 30 -14.41 -0.17 35.12
C THR A 30 -14.64 -1.34 34.17
N LEU A 31 -15.33 -2.37 34.65
CA LEU A 31 -15.92 -3.44 33.84
C LEU A 31 -17.44 -3.35 33.97
N THR A 32 -18.15 -3.25 32.87
CA THR A 32 -19.62 -3.26 32.85
C THR A 32 -20.14 -4.38 31.94
N MET A 33 -21.15 -5.11 32.39
CA MET A 33 -21.86 -6.15 31.65
C MET A 33 -23.37 -5.95 31.82
N ASP A 34 -24.04 -5.41 30.81
CA ASP A 34 -25.44 -4.96 30.89
C ASP A 34 -26.45 -5.93 30.21
N GLY A 35 -25.97 -7.09 29.76
CA GLY A 35 -26.78 -8.07 29.03
C GLY A 35 -26.80 -7.88 27.50
N THR A 36 -26.33 -6.73 27.00
CA THR A 36 -26.19 -6.44 25.57
C THR A 36 -24.74 -6.11 25.16
N LYS A 37 -23.97 -5.58 26.11
CA LYS A 37 -22.62 -5.06 25.92
C LYS A 37 -21.73 -5.46 27.09
N ILE A 38 -20.46 -5.73 26.78
CA ILE A 38 -19.36 -5.79 27.74
C ILE A 38 -18.45 -4.59 27.47
N GLU A 39 -18.18 -3.78 28.48
CA GLU A 39 -17.27 -2.64 28.38
C GLU A 39 -16.15 -2.75 29.42
N ILE A 40 -14.90 -2.67 28.95
CA ILE A 40 -13.71 -2.61 29.79
C ILE A 40 -13.07 -1.24 29.57
N LYS A 41 -13.02 -0.43 30.62
CA LYS A 41 -12.55 0.95 30.56
C LYS A 41 -11.45 1.20 31.58
N VAL A 42 -10.40 1.89 31.15
CA VAL A 42 -9.37 2.45 32.02
C VAL A 42 -9.28 3.94 31.75
N ALA A 43 -9.60 4.77 32.73
CA ALA A 43 -9.47 6.23 32.67
C ALA A 43 -8.37 6.68 33.63
N GLY A 44 -7.32 7.28 33.08
CA GLY A 44 -6.28 7.97 33.85
C GLY A 44 -6.39 9.49 33.70
N GLU A 45 -5.39 10.22 34.20
CA GLU A 45 -5.40 11.68 34.26
C GLU A 45 -5.51 12.37 32.88
N GLY A 46 -4.90 11.80 31.84
CA GLY A 46 -4.85 12.42 30.51
C GLY A 46 -5.32 11.53 29.36
N ALA A 47 -5.69 10.28 29.61
CA ALA A 47 -6.06 9.32 28.57
C ALA A 47 -7.05 8.28 29.07
N THR A 48 -7.84 7.77 28.14
CA THR A 48 -8.80 6.69 28.39
C THR A 48 -8.64 5.63 27.32
N SER A 49 -8.66 4.36 27.71
CA SER A 49 -8.81 3.22 26.80
C SER A 49 -10.11 2.48 27.08
N ILE A 50 -10.84 2.12 26.03
CA ILE A 50 -12.11 1.40 26.11
C ILE A 50 -12.07 0.22 25.13
N ILE A 51 -12.43 -0.96 25.62
CA ILE A 51 -12.80 -2.12 24.79
C ILE A 51 -14.30 -2.31 24.98
N THR A 52 -15.05 -2.26 23.88
CA THR A 52 -16.48 -2.53 23.88
C THR A 52 -16.76 -3.75 23.02
N GLN A 53 -17.45 -4.73 23.59
CA GLN A 53 -17.93 -5.90 22.89
C GLN A 53 -19.45 -5.93 22.92
N GLU A 54 -20.05 -5.98 21.74
CA GLU A 54 -21.46 -6.23 21.49
C GLU A 54 -21.57 -7.54 20.70
N ALA A 55 -22.79 -8.05 20.53
CA ALA A 55 -23.02 -9.29 19.78
C ALA A 55 -22.49 -9.25 18.33
N ALA A 56 -22.53 -8.07 17.68
CA ALA A 56 -22.15 -7.92 16.27
C ALA A 56 -20.81 -7.20 16.06
N LYS A 57 -20.17 -6.68 17.11
CA LYS A 57 -19.05 -5.74 16.98
C LYS A 57 -18.13 -5.75 18.19
N VAL A 58 -16.83 -5.62 17.94
CA VAL A 58 -15.85 -5.25 18.96
C VAL A 58 -15.20 -3.94 18.54
N THR A 59 -15.05 -2.99 19.46
CA THR A 59 -14.31 -1.75 19.26
C THR A 59 -13.23 -1.57 20.31
N ILE A 60 -12.11 -1.00 19.89
CA ILE A 60 -11.02 -0.60 20.77
C ILE A 60 -10.77 0.88 20.52
N THR A 61 -10.97 1.71 21.55
CA THR A 61 -10.70 3.15 21.48
C THR A 61 -9.56 3.47 22.43
N CYS A 62 -8.49 4.07 21.92
CA CYS A 62 -7.30 4.40 22.70
C CYS A 62 -6.46 5.48 22.00
N LYS A 63 -5.47 6.03 22.69
CA LYS A 63 -4.47 6.94 22.06
C LYS A 63 -3.42 6.19 21.25
N GLN A 64 -3.06 4.98 21.67
CA GLN A 64 -2.05 4.14 21.03
C GLN A 64 -2.45 2.67 21.22
N LEU A 65 -2.42 1.90 20.13
CA LEU A 65 -2.60 0.46 20.12
C LEU A 65 -1.30 -0.20 19.68
N GLU A 66 -0.78 -1.12 20.47
CA GLU A 66 0.40 -1.91 20.13
C GLU A 66 0.07 -3.40 20.23
N VAL A 67 0.35 -4.16 19.16
CA VAL A 67 0.15 -5.61 19.12
C VAL A 67 1.51 -6.25 18.90
N LYS A 68 2.02 -6.94 19.92
CA LYS A 68 3.27 -7.71 19.89
C LYS A 68 2.95 -9.19 19.97
N ALA A 69 3.35 -9.95 18.95
CA ALA A 69 3.22 -11.39 18.92
C ALA A 69 4.60 -12.01 18.62
N GLU A 70 4.92 -13.11 19.30
CA GLU A 70 6.21 -13.82 19.11
C GLU A 70 6.18 -14.71 17.87
N GLU A 71 5.01 -15.19 17.47
CA GLU A 71 4.83 -16.07 16.32
C GLU A 71 4.04 -15.36 15.21
N THR A 72 2.72 -15.49 15.22
CA THR A 72 1.87 -15.06 14.10
C THR A 72 0.72 -14.18 14.57
N ILE A 73 0.43 -13.13 13.80
CA ILE A 73 -0.83 -12.39 13.87
C ILE A 73 -1.61 -12.74 12.60
N HIS A 74 -2.80 -13.33 12.75
CA HIS A 74 -3.67 -13.70 11.64
C HIS A 74 -4.94 -12.83 11.64
N LEU A 75 -5.17 -12.09 10.56
CA LEU A 75 -6.38 -11.28 10.36
C LEU A 75 -7.10 -11.78 9.10
N SER A 76 -8.34 -12.23 9.27
CA SER A 76 -9.18 -12.72 8.17
C SER A 76 -10.60 -12.17 8.29
N SER A 77 -11.21 -11.90 7.13
CA SER A 77 -12.59 -11.44 6.99
C SER A 77 -13.23 -12.14 5.80
N GLY A 78 -14.49 -12.54 5.93
CA GLY A 78 -15.28 -13.08 4.81
C GLY A 78 -15.89 -12.00 3.91
N LYS A 79 -15.65 -10.72 4.23
CA LYS A 79 -16.14 -9.53 3.53
C LYS A 79 -15.01 -8.50 3.41
N ALA A 80 -15.35 -7.27 3.04
CA ALA A 80 -14.37 -6.20 2.93
C ALA A 80 -13.64 -5.93 4.25
N SER A 81 -12.36 -5.56 4.14
CA SER A 81 -11.54 -5.02 5.23
C SER A 81 -10.94 -3.70 4.75
N THR A 82 -10.95 -2.67 5.60
CA THR A 82 -10.37 -1.35 5.31
C THR A 82 -9.26 -1.02 6.30
N TYR A 83 -8.23 -0.32 5.80
CA TYR A 83 -7.11 0.17 6.60
C TYR A 83 -6.90 1.64 6.24
N GLU A 84 -7.24 2.53 7.17
CA GLU A 84 -7.28 3.97 6.92
C GLU A 84 -6.40 4.70 7.96
N SER A 85 -5.57 5.63 7.49
CA SER A 85 -4.77 6.53 8.31
C SER A 85 -4.99 7.96 7.84
N GLY A 86 -5.17 8.90 8.78
CA GLY A 86 -5.26 10.34 8.49
C GLY A 86 -3.92 11.01 8.24
N ASP A 87 -2.82 10.28 8.42
CA ASP A 87 -1.45 10.74 8.23
C ASP A 87 -0.65 9.61 7.52
N ALA A 88 0.49 9.18 8.06
CA ALA A 88 1.28 8.10 7.48
C ALA A 88 0.72 6.70 7.79
N LEU A 89 0.78 5.81 6.80
CA LEU A 89 0.65 4.36 6.98
C LEU A 89 1.94 3.70 6.49
N ALA A 90 2.66 3.02 7.38
CA ALA A 90 3.90 2.34 7.06
C ALA A 90 3.77 0.83 7.28
N VAL A 91 4.03 0.04 6.25
CA VAL A 91 4.10 -1.43 6.31
C VAL A 91 5.52 -1.86 5.99
N LYS A 92 6.18 -2.54 6.92
CA LYS A 92 7.61 -2.91 6.81
C LYS A 92 7.78 -4.40 7.13
N SER A 93 8.60 -5.09 6.34
CA SER A 93 9.04 -6.47 6.59
C SER A 93 10.56 -6.54 6.46
N ALA A 94 11.23 -7.28 7.34
CA ALA A 94 12.67 -7.56 7.23
C ALA A 94 12.96 -8.70 6.23
N LYS A 95 11.92 -9.43 5.82
CA LYS A 95 11.93 -10.53 4.87
C LYS A 95 10.91 -10.20 3.77
N ASP A 96 10.48 -11.22 3.04
CA ASP A 96 9.53 -11.05 1.95
C ASP A 96 8.21 -10.43 2.44
N MET A 97 7.61 -9.63 1.56
CA MET A 97 6.26 -9.11 1.72
C MET A 97 5.47 -9.49 0.47
N THR A 98 4.34 -10.17 0.67
CA THR A 98 3.49 -10.66 -0.41
C THR A 98 2.14 -9.96 -0.37
N LEU A 99 1.78 -9.27 -1.44
CA LEU A 99 0.45 -8.72 -1.66
C LEU A 99 -0.19 -9.49 -2.82
N LYS A 100 -1.25 -10.25 -2.55
CA LYS A 100 -1.94 -11.07 -3.54
C LYS A 100 -3.41 -10.72 -3.59
N SER A 101 -3.93 -10.58 -4.81
CA SER A 101 -5.35 -10.47 -5.12
C SER A 101 -5.66 -11.42 -6.27
N ASP A 102 -6.75 -12.16 -6.18
CA ASP A 102 -7.21 -13.02 -7.28
C ASP A 102 -7.93 -12.21 -8.39
N ALA A 103 -8.25 -10.95 -8.10
CA ALA A 103 -8.82 -9.99 -9.04
C ALA A 103 -7.81 -8.87 -9.30
N ASN A 104 -8.06 -7.66 -8.77
CA ASN A 104 -7.27 -6.48 -9.05
C ASN A 104 -6.46 -6.03 -7.83
N VAL A 105 -5.30 -5.42 -8.09
CA VAL A 105 -4.57 -4.58 -7.14
C VAL A 105 -4.50 -3.17 -7.73
N SER A 106 -5.09 -2.19 -7.04
CA SER A 106 -5.09 -0.79 -7.46
C SER A 106 -4.22 0.03 -6.51
N VAL A 107 -3.23 0.73 -7.06
CA VAL A 107 -2.35 1.64 -6.31
C VAL A 107 -2.45 3.03 -6.91
N SER A 108 -2.78 4.01 -6.08
CA SER A 108 -2.93 5.41 -6.51
C SER A 108 -2.37 6.36 -5.46
N GLY A 109 -1.89 7.51 -5.92
CA GLY A 109 -1.32 8.55 -5.07
C GLY A 109 -0.67 9.62 -5.94
N GLN A 110 -0.34 10.77 -5.34
CA GLN A 110 0.36 11.84 -6.06
C GLN A 110 1.75 11.39 -6.56
N LYS A 111 2.39 10.47 -5.83
CA LYS A 111 3.65 9.81 -6.19
C LYS A 111 3.58 8.33 -5.81
N VAL A 112 3.84 7.45 -6.77
CA VAL A 112 4.02 6.01 -6.54
C VAL A 112 5.45 5.67 -6.98
N ALA A 113 6.25 5.15 -6.05
CA ALA A 113 7.63 4.74 -6.30
C ALA A 113 7.78 3.24 -6.03
N ALA A 114 8.43 2.54 -6.96
CA ALA A 114 8.79 1.14 -6.81
C ALA A 114 10.30 1.01 -7.10
N GLU A 115 11.05 0.63 -6.08
CA GLU A 115 12.52 0.53 -6.14
C GLU A 115 12.93 -0.90 -5.78
N GLY A 116 13.62 -1.56 -6.70
CA GLY A 116 14.23 -2.86 -6.47
C GLY A 116 15.75 -2.73 -6.59
N GLN A 117 16.48 -3.29 -5.62
CA GLN A 117 17.95 -3.27 -5.66
C GLN A 117 18.50 -4.11 -6.81
N SER A 118 17.85 -5.25 -7.08
CA SER A 118 18.25 -6.16 -8.16
C SER A 118 17.30 -6.10 -9.35
N GLU A 119 15.99 -6.04 -9.10
CA GLU A 119 14.99 -6.14 -10.15
C GLU A 119 13.63 -5.57 -9.70
N VAL A 120 12.86 -5.06 -10.66
CA VAL A 120 11.43 -4.76 -10.51
C VAL A 120 10.71 -5.45 -11.68
N ASN A 121 9.96 -6.52 -11.38
CA ASN A 121 9.29 -7.33 -12.39
C ASN A 121 7.79 -7.03 -12.48
N LEU A 122 7.34 -6.65 -13.68
CA LEU A 122 5.93 -6.51 -14.04
C LEU A 122 5.61 -7.55 -15.10
N THR A 123 5.15 -8.72 -14.67
CA THR A 123 4.77 -9.84 -15.52
C THR A 123 3.29 -10.19 -15.32
N GLY A 124 2.70 -10.91 -16.27
CA GLY A 124 1.35 -11.45 -16.16
C GLY A 124 1.05 -12.40 -17.32
N ALA A 125 -0.16 -12.97 -17.36
CA ALA A 125 -0.59 -13.83 -18.47
C ALA A 125 -0.65 -13.07 -19.81
N SER A 126 -0.80 -13.80 -20.91
CA SER A 126 -0.61 -13.44 -22.34
C SER A 126 -1.16 -12.11 -22.90
N GLN A 127 -1.80 -11.22 -22.13
CA GLN A 127 -2.40 -9.95 -22.59
C GLN A 127 -2.12 -8.73 -21.69
N ASN A 128 -1.00 -8.67 -20.97
CA ASN A 128 -0.74 -7.49 -20.12
C ASN A 128 -0.43 -6.26 -20.96
N THR A 129 -0.98 -5.13 -20.55
CA THR A 129 -0.63 -3.81 -21.07
C THR A 129 0.04 -3.02 -19.96
N LEU A 130 1.24 -2.50 -20.21
CA LEU A 130 1.81 -1.42 -19.41
C LEU A 130 1.52 -0.10 -20.11
N ALA A 131 0.59 0.69 -19.57
CA ALA A 131 0.19 1.98 -20.12
C ALA A 131 0.78 3.14 -19.30
N LEU A 132 1.56 4.01 -19.95
CA LEU A 132 2.04 5.26 -19.37
C LEU A 132 1.29 6.44 -20.01
N ALA A 133 0.13 6.79 -19.46
CA ALA A 133 -0.83 7.70 -20.10
C ALA A 133 -0.74 9.16 -19.62
N SER A 134 0.46 9.70 -19.34
CA SER A 134 0.64 11.09 -18.90
C SER A 134 1.43 11.93 -19.91
N ALA A 135 1.18 13.24 -19.93
CA ALA A 135 1.84 14.18 -20.84
C ALA A 135 3.38 14.25 -20.70
N GLY A 136 3.92 13.74 -19.59
CA GLY A 136 5.36 13.71 -19.29
C GLY A 136 5.88 12.31 -18.95
N ALA A 137 5.22 11.25 -19.41
CA ALA A 137 5.69 9.89 -19.19
C ALA A 137 7.09 9.67 -19.80
N THR A 138 8.05 9.25 -18.98
CA THR A 138 9.42 8.95 -19.41
C THR A 138 9.79 7.51 -19.06
N LEU A 139 10.36 6.78 -20.03
CA LEU A 139 11.03 5.50 -19.79
C LEU A 139 12.53 5.68 -20.05
N SER A 140 13.35 5.51 -19.02
CA SER A 140 14.80 5.61 -19.11
C SER A 140 15.45 4.32 -18.62
N ALA A 141 16.52 3.90 -19.29
CA ALA A 141 17.32 2.74 -18.90
C ALA A 141 18.81 3.13 -18.94
N GLY A 142 19.53 2.89 -17.85
CA GLY A 142 20.92 3.34 -17.71
C GLY A 142 21.92 2.64 -18.65
N ALA A 143 21.62 1.41 -19.09
CA ALA A 143 22.51 0.63 -19.97
C ALA A 143 21.81 0.20 -21.26
N LYS A 144 20.66 -0.48 -21.16
CA LYS A 144 19.95 -1.04 -22.32
C LYS A 144 18.46 -1.06 -22.07
N LEU A 145 17.70 -0.60 -23.06
CA LEU A 145 16.27 -0.88 -23.19
C LEU A 145 16.10 -2.03 -24.19
N LYS A 146 15.52 -3.15 -23.75
CA LYS A 146 15.19 -4.29 -24.63
C LYS A 146 13.68 -4.40 -24.76
N LEU A 147 13.18 -4.36 -25.99
CA LEU A 147 11.76 -4.57 -26.30
C LEU A 147 11.50 -6.03 -26.70
N GLY A 148 10.24 -6.46 -26.59
CA GLY A 148 9.82 -7.80 -27.00
C GLY A 148 10.00 -8.04 -28.51
N PRO A 149 10.06 -9.30 -28.96
CA PRO A 149 10.39 -9.64 -30.34
C PRO A 149 9.25 -9.37 -31.35
N ALA A 150 8.02 -9.14 -30.87
CA ALA A 150 6.85 -9.04 -31.74
C ALA A 150 6.81 -7.73 -32.54
N GLN A 151 6.83 -6.58 -31.85
CA GLN A 151 6.80 -5.26 -32.47
C GLN A 151 7.16 -4.18 -31.45
N ALA A 152 7.88 -3.15 -31.91
CA ALA A 152 7.95 -1.85 -31.25
C ALA A 152 7.35 -0.81 -32.21
N SER A 153 6.29 -0.12 -31.80
CA SER A 153 5.63 0.92 -32.61
C SER A 153 5.73 2.26 -31.89
N MET A 154 6.12 3.30 -32.61
CA MET A 154 6.22 4.68 -32.11
C MET A 154 5.39 5.58 -33.02
N SER A 155 4.42 6.29 -32.44
CA SER A 155 3.55 7.20 -33.16
C SER A 155 3.28 8.43 -32.29
N GLY A 156 3.22 9.59 -32.93
CA GLY A 156 3.01 10.88 -32.29
C GLY A 156 3.10 11.99 -33.33
N ALA A 157 2.76 13.21 -32.95
CA ALA A 157 2.94 14.37 -33.84
C ALA A 157 4.41 14.55 -34.27
N GLN A 158 5.34 14.16 -33.41
CA GLN A 158 6.77 14.10 -33.67
C GLN A 158 7.36 12.88 -32.95
N VAL A 159 8.25 12.17 -33.62
CA VAL A 159 9.10 11.13 -33.02
C VAL A 159 10.54 11.53 -33.29
N GLU A 160 11.31 11.78 -32.23
CA GLU A 160 12.73 12.10 -32.31
C GLU A 160 13.53 10.92 -31.76
N VAL A 161 14.52 10.47 -32.53
CA VAL A 161 15.46 9.44 -32.10
C VAL A 161 16.86 9.99 -32.26
N LYS A 162 17.58 10.12 -31.15
CA LYS A 162 18.93 10.67 -31.09
C LYS A 162 19.88 9.64 -30.48
N ALA A 163 21.04 9.48 -31.10
CA ALA A 163 22.16 8.73 -30.54
C ALA A 163 23.41 9.63 -30.59
N ASP A 164 24.08 9.80 -29.45
CA ASP A 164 25.32 10.61 -29.39
C ASP A 164 26.55 9.85 -29.93
N GLY A 165 26.47 8.52 -29.97
CA GLY A 165 27.51 7.64 -30.52
C GLY A 165 27.14 7.12 -31.90
N MET A 166 26.69 5.86 -31.95
CA MET A 166 26.26 5.19 -33.18
C MET A 166 24.80 4.79 -33.09
N MET A 167 24.07 4.98 -34.19
CA MET A 167 22.72 4.48 -34.38
C MET A 167 22.75 3.39 -35.45
N SER A 168 22.49 2.14 -35.07
CA SER A 168 22.40 1.00 -36.00
C SER A 168 20.97 0.51 -36.09
N LEU A 169 20.43 0.47 -37.32
CA LEU A 169 19.10 -0.05 -37.62
C LEU A 169 19.26 -1.25 -38.56
N GLU A 170 18.90 -2.42 -38.08
CA GLU A 170 19.01 -3.68 -38.82
C GLU A 170 17.61 -4.27 -39.06
N SER A 171 17.36 -4.71 -40.30
CA SER A 171 16.16 -5.42 -40.70
C SER A 171 16.59 -6.63 -41.53
N SER A 172 16.05 -7.81 -41.21
CA SER A 172 16.27 -9.02 -42.02
C SER A 172 15.50 -9.00 -43.35
N GLY A 173 14.47 -8.16 -43.45
CA GLY A 173 13.74 -7.85 -44.68
C GLY A 173 13.99 -6.41 -45.13
N VAL A 174 12.95 -5.73 -45.59
CA VAL A 174 13.05 -4.36 -46.09
C VAL A 174 12.94 -3.34 -44.95
N ALA A 175 13.95 -2.48 -44.79
CA ALA A 175 13.82 -1.24 -44.04
C ALA A 175 13.24 -0.14 -44.95
N THR A 176 12.18 0.55 -44.52
CA THR A 176 11.49 1.57 -45.33
C THR A 176 11.48 2.92 -44.61
N LEU A 177 11.98 3.96 -45.28
CA LEU A 177 11.90 5.35 -44.83
C LEU A 177 10.97 6.13 -45.77
N LYS A 178 9.83 6.62 -45.25
CA LYS A 178 8.82 7.37 -46.01
C LYS A 178 8.59 8.74 -45.37
N GLY A 179 8.45 9.75 -46.22
CA GLY A 179 8.11 11.13 -45.85
C GLY A 179 7.88 11.96 -47.10
N SER A 180 7.21 13.11 -46.98
CA SER A 180 7.11 14.08 -48.08
C SER A 180 8.49 14.68 -48.43
N LEU A 181 9.39 14.73 -47.44
CA LEU A 181 10.80 15.08 -47.57
C LEU A 181 11.61 14.17 -46.64
N THR A 182 12.59 13.44 -47.18
CA THR A 182 13.53 12.61 -46.40
C THR A 182 14.94 13.15 -46.61
N ASN A 183 15.62 13.52 -45.53
CA ASN A 183 16.98 14.06 -45.58
C ASN A 183 17.97 13.08 -44.95
N VAL A 184 18.98 12.65 -45.70
CA VAL A 184 20.03 11.73 -45.24
C VAL A 184 21.38 12.41 -45.47
N GLN A 185 22.11 12.65 -44.39
CA GLN A 185 23.35 13.44 -44.43
C GLN A 185 24.42 12.82 -43.52
N GLY A 186 25.68 13.01 -43.91
CA GLY A 186 26.86 12.55 -43.17
C GLY A 186 28.13 12.86 -43.96
N SER A 187 29.30 12.70 -43.34
CA SER A 187 30.59 12.83 -44.02
C SER A 187 30.79 11.79 -45.12
N LEU A 188 30.13 10.63 -45.00
CA LEU A 188 30.06 9.58 -46.01
C LEU A 188 28.66 8.94 -45.98
N VAL A 189 28.02 8.82 -47.14
CA VAL A 189 26.75 8.11 -47.31
C VAL A 189 26.99 6.95 -48.28
N ASN A 190 26.90 5.72 -47.77
CA ASN A 190 27.01 4.50 -48.58
C ASN A 190 25.63 3.82 -48.66
N LEU A 191 25.11 3.65 -49.87
CA LEU A 191 23.82 3.04 -50.14
C LEU A 191 24.06 1.83 -51.05
N GLY A 192 23.83 0.63 -50.52
CA GLY A 192 24.05 -0.65 -51.21
C GLY A 192 23.55 -1.82 -50.40
#